data_AF-A0A354U7V6-F1
#
_entry.id   AF-A0A354U7V6-F1
#
_cell.length_a   1.000
_cell.length_b   1.000
_cell.length_c   1.000
_cell.angle_alpha   90.00
_cell.angle_beta   90.00
_cell.angle_gamma   90.00
#
_symmetry.space_group_name_H-M   'P 1'
#
loop_
_entity.id
_entity.type
_entity.pdbx_description
1 polymer ?
#
loop_
_entity_poly.entity_id
_entity_poly.type
_entity_poly.pdbx_seq_one_letter_code
_entity_poly.pdbx_strand_id
1 'polypeptide(L)' 'MEFKLDKSPEVALEQIKKNEYFVRYQNCGKRIVLIGANVDFENRQLTGWKHEEAGGFSRA' A
#
# COMPACT_ATOMS: atom_id res chain seq x y z
N MET A 1 3.50 -2.95 1.39
CA MET A 1 3.08 -1.92 2.36
C MET A 1 4.20 -0.91 2.46
N GLU A 2 3.85 0.37 2.60
CA GLU A 2 4.80 1.48 2.75
C GLU A 2 4.25 2.43 3.83
N PHE A 3 5.14 3.02 4.63
CA PHE A 3 4.80 3.98 5.67
C PHE A 3 5.33 5.37 5.32
N LYS A 4 4.62 6.40 5.79
CA LYS A 4 5.12 7.76 5.83
C LYS A 4 5.00 8.36 7.23
N LEU A 5 5.96 9.22 7.56
CA LEU A 5 5.93 10.10 8.71
C LEU A 5 5.30 11.42 8.26
N ASP A 6 4.28 11.85 8.98
CA ASP A 6 3.61 13.16 8.81
C ASP A 6 3.24 13.47 7.34
N LYS A 7 2.87 12.44 6.58
CA LYS A 7 2.32 12.58 5.21
C LYS A 7 1.11 11.68 5.04
N SER A 8 0.34 11.89 3.99
CA SER A 8 -0.89 11.15 3.82
C SER A 8 -0.68 9.67 3.40
N PRO A 9 -1.60 8.76 3.76
CA PRO A 9 -1.59 7.36 3.29
C PRO A 9 -1.55 7.22 1.76
N GLU A 10 -2.11 8.19 1.02
CA GLU A 10 -2.10 8.25 -0.44
C GLU A 10 -0.68 8.41 -0.97
N VAL A 11 0.15 9.26 -0.34
CA VAL A 11 1.56 9.42 -0.75
C VAL A 11 2.33 8.11 -0.60
N ALA A 12 2.07 7.36 0.47
CA ALA A 12 2.65 6.03 0.66
C ALA A 12 2.18 5.06 -0.43
N LEU A 13 0.88 5.07 -0.74
CA LEU A 13 0.28 4.19 -1.73
C LEU A 13 0.78 4.48 -3.15
N GLU A 14 0.88 5.75 -3.54
CA GLU A 14 1.45 6.17 -4.83
C GLU A 14 2.92 5.79 -4.96
N GLN A 15 3.69 5.80 -3.86
CA GLN A 15 5.07 5.30 -3.89
C GLN A 15 5.12 3.78 -4.13
N ILE A 16 4.21 2.99 -3.53
CA ILE A 16 4.12 1.55 -3.80
C ILE A 16 3.84 1.30 -5.29
N LYS A 17 2.92 2.09 -5.87
CA LYS A 17 2.58 2.00 -7.30
C LYS A 17 3.77 2.37 -8.18
N LYS A 18 4.42 3.51 -7.91
CA LYS A 18 5.59 4.01 -8.65
C LYS A 18 6.78 3.04 -8.60
N ASN A 19 7.00 2.39 -7.46
CA ASN A 19 8.13 1.48 -7.29
C ASN A 19 7.81 0.04 -7.72
N GLU A 20 6.56 -0.24 -8.09
CA GLU A 20 6.12 -1.51 -8.68
C GLU A 20 6.50 -2.76 -7.87
N TYR A 21 6.64 -2.65 -6.54
CA TYR A 21 7.06 -3.76 -5.68
C TYR A 21 6.17 -5.00 -5.81
N PHE A 22 4.88 -4.76 -6.10
CA PHE A 22 3.87 -5.79 -6.25
C PHE A 22 3.98 -6.56 -7.57
N VAL A 23 4.65 -6.02 -8.58
CA VAL A 23 4.67 -6.58 -9.93
C VAL A 23 5.22 -8.00 -9.95
N ARG A 24 6.28 -8.27 -9.16
CA ARG A 24 6.91 -9.60 -9.05
C ARG A 24 5.99 -10.69 -8.49
N TYR A 25 4.90 -10.31 -7.83
CA TYR A 25 3.97 -11.22 -7.18
C TYR A 25 2.68 -11.42 -7.98
N GLN A 26 2.45 -10.65 -9.05
CA GLN A 26 1.19 -10.67 -9.81
C GLN A 26 0.87 -12.06 -10.39
N ASN A 27 1.88 -12.85 -10.74
CA ASN A 27 1.71 -14.18 -11.32
C ASN A 27 1.70 -15.31 -10.28
N CYS A 28 1.72 -14.99 -8.98
CA CYS A 28 1.72 -16.01 -7.93
C CYS A 28 0.33 -16.61 -7.65
N GLY A 29 -0.73 -16.17 -8.35
CA GLY A 29 -2.11 -16.61 -8.11
C GLY A 29 -2.66 -16.21 -6.74
N LYS A 30 -1.99 -15.28 -6.05
CA LYS A 30 -2.37 -14.80 -4.72
C LYS A 30 -2.97 -13.41 -4.83
N ARG A 31 -3.96 -13.12 -3.98
CA ARG A 31 -4.49 -11.76 -3.81
C ARG A 31 -3.36 -10.85 -3.31
N ILE A 32 -3.20 -9.70 -3.94
CA ILE A 32 -2.23 -8.68 -3.55
C ILE A 32 -2.99 -7.45 -3.06
N VAL A 33 -2.74 -7.07 -1.81
CA VAL A 33 -3.29 -5.86 -1.20
C VAL A 33 -2.14 -4.88 -0.96
N LEU A 34 -2.24 -3.70 -1.57
CA LEU A 34 -1.32 -2.59 -1.35
C LEU A 34 -1.86 -1.77 -0.18
N ILE A 35 -1.00 -1.39 0.75
CA ILE A 35 -1.39 -0.64 1.94
C ILE A 35 -0.43 0.53 2.11
N GLY A 36 -0.98 1.75 2.12
CA GLY A 36 -0.31 2.97 2.54
C GLY A 36 -0.82 3.39 3.92
N ALA A 37 0.10 3.79 4.80
CA ALA A 37 -0.25 4.24 6.15
C ALA A 37 0.55 5.48 6.56
N ASN A 38 -0.07 6.33 7.37
CA ASN A 38 0.59 7.46 8.03
C ASN A 38 0.83 7.17 9.51
N VAL A 39 2.01 7.52 9.98
CA VAL A 39 2.37 7.53 11.40
C VAL A 39 2.60 8.96 11.84
N ASP A 40 1.84 9.39 12.84
CA ASP A 40 2.09 10.59 13.63
C ASP A 40 3.17 10.24 14.66
N PHE A 41 4.35 10.84 14.49
CA PHE A 41 5.49 10.53 15.34
C PHE A 41 5.40 11.19 16.72
N GLU A 42 4.81 12.39 16.81
CA GLU A 42 4.67 13.12 18.07
C GLU A 42 3.79 12.33 19.04
N ASN A 43 2.66 11.83 18.53
CA ASN A 43 1.67 11.09 19.33
C ASN A 43 1.90 9.57 19.30
N ARG A 44 2.83 9.08 18.46
CA ARG A 44 3.15 7.66 18.26
C ARG A 44 1.92 6.85 17.82
N GLN A 45 1.11 7.42 16.94
CA GLN A 45 -0.16 6.84 16.50
C GLN A 45 -0.18 6.61 14.99
N LEU A 46 -0.89 5.58 14.57
CA LEU A 46 -1.24 5.39 13.16
C LEU A 46 -2.50 6.22 12.89
N THR A 47 -2.34 7.33 12.17
CA THR A 47 -3.42 8.33 11.97
C THR A 47 -4.07 8.24 10.60
N GLY A 48 -3.58 7.36 9.73
CA GLY A 48 -4.19 7.16 8.42
C GLY A 48 -3.89 5.80 7.83
N TRP A 49 -4.87 5.24 7.13
CA TRP A 49 -4.80 3.94 6.48
C TRP A 49 -5.57 3.95 5.17
N LYS A 50 -4.94 3.49 4.10
CA LYS A 50 -5.59 3.21 2.82
C LYS A 50 -5.07 1.92 2.22
N HIS A 51 -5.96 1.19 1.56
CA HIS A 51 -5.59 0.03 0.79
C HIS A 51 -6.19 0.04 -0.61
N GLU A 52 -5.54 -0.66 -1.51
CA GLU A 52 -6.01 -0.97 -2.87
C GLU A 52 -5.66 -2.41 -3.22
N GLU A 53 -6.45 -3.02 -4.10
CA GLU A 53 -6.10 -4.31 -4.69
C GLU A 53 -5.28 -4.07 -5.96
N ALA A 54 -4.10 -4.69 -6.05
CA ALA A 54 -3.39 -4.75 -7.31
C ALA A 54 -4.08 -5.83 -8.17
N GLY A 55 -4.75 -5.40 -9.24
CA GLY A 55 -5.61 -6.24 -10.07
C GLY A 55 -4.93 -7.53 -10.56
N GLY A 56 -5.69 -8.63 -10.57
CA GLY A 56 -5.20 -9.95 -10.97
C GLY A 56 -6.13 -11.13 -10.65
N PHE A 57 -7.39 -10.91 -10.27
CA PHE A 57 -8.39 -11.97 -10.20
C PHE A 57 -9.41 -11.78 -11.33
N SER A 58 -9.16 -12.41 -12.47
CA SER A 58 -10.28 -12.87 -13.30
C SER A 58 -10.95 -13.96 -12.49
N ARG A 59 -12.20 -13.73 -12.04
CA ARG A 59 -13.06 -14.83 -11.60
C ARG A 59 -13.26 -15.72 -12.83
N ALA A 60 -12.54 -16.84 -12.88
CA ALA A 60 -12.98 -17.99 -13.66
C ALA A 60 -14.28 -18.53 -13.08
#